data_AF-A0A2L0H5U7-F1
#
_entry.id   AF-A0A2L0H5U7-F1
#
_cell.length_a   1.000
_cell.length_b   1.000
_cell.length_c   1.000
_cell.angle_alpha   90.00
_cell.angle_beta   90.00
_cell.angle_gamma   90.00
#
_symmetry.space_group_name_H-M   'P 1'
#
loop_
_entity.id
_entity.type
_entity.pdbx_description
1 polymer ?
#
loop_
_entity_poly.entity_id
_entity_poly.type
_entity_poly.pdbx_seq_one_letter_code
_entity_poly.pdbx_strand_id
1 'polypeptide(L)'
;MMNDSANPPSGGSKAVVDSHELPSIDNLDFWEPHKANPHDEEERHGEGAVDDERDEAHVEGEEPTLPDEEEATNEAENMIVTLKGGEEVPLKELKLGYMRDRDYRHKTQDLAKRGRALESMSSRVAATASAVAELVAAQIPLEPPEELRVHNPDAYQRQWALHQAGREQLARVMALGEEPTDVAAELQAAASEERLEAENAKLLEAFPQTGHDEGRQAFFAEAFEAAKDLGFSDEEVREVVDHRLFKLAHYARLGLLAERSRARALQKVAAAPAAAPRMKAKNQAQRQQRESREAMQRLARTGSIRDAMAVDFE
;
A
#
# COMPACT_ATOMS: atom_id res chain seq x y z
N MET A 1 45.14 -34.50 18.96
CA MET A 1 45.69 -33.52 18.01
C MET A 1 44.91 -32.23 18.26
N MET A 2 45.38 -31.25 19.05
CA MET A 2 46.43 -30.25 18.71
C MET A 2 46.12 -29.61 17.35
N ASN A 3 45.86 -28.31 17.15
CA ASN A 3 46.05 -27.03 17.87
C ASN A 3 44.84 -26.13 17.48
N ASP A 4 44.27 -25.18 18.23
CA ASP A 4 44.76 -24.06 19.06
C ASP A 4 45.55 -22.94 18.35
N SER A 5 45.08 -21.73 18.63
CA SER A 5 45.73 -20.42 18.46
C SER A 5 45.69 -19.70 17.09
N ALA A 6 45.03 -18.55 17.10
CA ALA A 6 45.68 -17.21 17.05
C ALA A 6 45.02 -16.24 16.05
N ASN A 7 44.10 -15.43 16.54
CA ASN A 7 43.94 -14.02 16.13
C ASN A 7 45.20 -13.23 16.63
N PRO A 8 45.49 -11.94 16.31
CA PRO A 8 45.15 -10.96 15.24
C PRO A 8 46.46 -10.22 14.72
N PRO A 9 46.47 -8.96 14.18
CA PRO A 9 46.58 -7.80 15.09
C PRO A 9 46.04 -6.42 14.59
N SER A 10 45.66 -5.60 15.59
CA SER A 10 45.73 -4.13 15.67
C SER A 10 44.73 -3.28 14.84
N GLY A 11 44.02 -2.31 15.40
CA GLY A 11 43.96 -1.75 16.76
C GLY A 11 42.49 -1.58 17.19
N GLY A 12 42.10 -1.78 18.46
CA GLY A 12 42.65 -1.11 19.65
C GLY A 12 42.16 0.34 19.60
N SER A 13 41.26 0.85 20.43
CA SER A 13 41.02 0.70 21.88
C SER A 13 39.71 1.49 22.13
N LYS A 14 38.88 1.34 23.18
CA LYS A 14 39.06 0.88 24.56
C LYS A 14 37.65 0.64 25.12
N ALA A 15 37.56 -0.32 26.03
CA ALA A 15 36.36 -0.76 26.71
C ALA A 15 35.81 0.23 27.76
N VAL A 16 34.75 -0.25 28.44
CA VAL A 16 34.22 0.13 29.77
C VAL A 16 33.03 1.12 29.63
N VAL A 17 31.82 0.93 30.19
CA VAL A 17 31.27 0.13 31.31
C VAL A 17 29.78 -0.16 31.00
N ASP A 18 29.22 -1.22 31.59
CA ASP A 18 27.78 -1.36 31.88
C ASP A 18 27.24 -0.14 32.65
N SER A 19 26.06 0.35 32.26
CA SER A 19 25.20 1.19 33.10
C SER A 19 23.75 1.04 32.63
N HIS A 20 22.98 0.26 33.37
CA HIS A 20 21.52 0.27 33.30
C HIS A 20 20.99 1.59 33.88
N GLU A 21 20.75 2.60 33.05
CA GLU A 21 19.87 3.72 33.38
C GLU A 21 19.05 4.09 32.14
N LEU A 22 17.72 4.05 32.28
CA LEU A 22 16.77 4.46 31.24
C LEU A 22 16.94 5.97 30.98
N PRO A 23 16.91 6.43 29.71
CA PRO A 23 17.08 7.85 29.43
C PRO A 23 15.89 8.66 29.99
N SER A 24 16.21 9.64 30.84
CA SER A 24 15.28 10.63 31.38
C SER A 24 14.74 11.53 30.27
N ILE A 25 13.45 11.83 30.34
CA ILE A 25 12.65 12.64 29.40
C ILE A 25 13.19 14.08 29.21
N ASP A 26 14.10 14.53 30.07
CA ASP A 26 14.66 15.89 30.08
C ASP A 26 15.69 16.19 28.97
N ASN A 27 16.07 15.21 28.12
CA ASN A 27 17.07 15.41 27.04
C ASN A 27 16.48 15.34 25.62
N LEU A 28 15.17 15.53 25.46
CA LEU A 28 14.55 15.70 24.15
C LEU A 28 14.51 17.19 23.77
N ASP A 29 15.48 17.61 22.97
CA ASP A 29 15.60 18.98 22.46
C ASP A 29 14.58 19.20 21.32
N PHE A 30 13.35 19.61 21.69
CA PHE A 30 12.28 19.93 20.75
C PHE A 30 12.45 21.36 20.22
N TRP A 31 12.58 21.49 18.90
CA TRP A 31 12.73 22.77 18.22
C TRP A 31 11.41 23.55 18.24
N GLU A 32 11.30 24.59 19.06
CA GLU A 32 10.19 25.57 19.05
C GLU A 32 10.61 26.89 18.36
N PRO A 33 9.89 27.40 17.35
CA PRO A 33 10.01 28.79 16.93
C PRO A 33 9.12 29.71 17.80
N HIS A 34 9.71 30.84 18.19
CA HIS A 34 9.25 31.79 19.20
C HIS A 34 7.81 32.34 19.10
N LYS A 35 7.25 32.52 20.31
CA LYS A 35 6.08 33.30 20.76
C LYS A 35 5.73 34.58 19.97
N ALA A 36 4.42 34.74 19.72
CA ALA A 36 3.70 36.02 19.77
C ALA A 36 2.49 35.88 20.72
N ASN A 37 2.22 36.94 21.46
CA ASN A 37 1.43 37.06 22.70
C ASN A 37 -0.10 36.78 22.56
N PRO A 38 -0.82 36.51 23.68
CA PRO A 38 -2.24 36.16 23.74
C PRO A 38 -3.14 37.40 23.94
N HIS A 39 -4.37 37.35 23.43
CA HIS A 39 -5.46 38.26 23.80
C HIS A 39 -6.78 37.46 23.83
N ASP A 40 -7.41 37.47 25.01
CA ASP A 40 -8.79 37.14 25.37
C ASP A 40 -9.38 35.76 25.03
N GLU A 41 -9.32 34.86 26.01
CA GLU A 41 -10.41 33.92 26.29
C GLU A 41 -11.09 34.37 27.59
N GLU A 42 -12.23 35.06 27.46
CA GLU A 42 -13.17 35.22 28.57
C GLU A 42 -14.12 34.02 28.61
N GLU A 43 -14.19 33.45 29.81
CA GLU A 43 -15.12 32.44 30.29
C GLU A 43 -16.59 32.79 29.99
N ARG A 44 -17.40 31.78 29.65
CA ARG A 44 -18.77 31.65 30.19
C ARG A 44 -19.25 30.20 30.13
N HIS A 45 -19.27 29.60 31.32
CA HIS A 45 -20.02 28.40 31.68
C HIS A 45 -21.54 28.58 31.53
N GLY A 46 -22.25 27.47 31.29
CA GLY A 46 -23.59 27.25 31.85
C GLY A 46 -24.65 26.66 30.93
N GLU A 47 -24.86 25.34 31.03
CA GLU A 47 -26.15 24.62 31.17
C GLU A 47 -27.35 25.11 30.30
N GLY A 48 -27.92 24.33 29.38
CA GLY A 48 -28.44 22.97 29.53
C GLY A 48 -29.98 23.01 29.53
N ALA A 49 -30.65 22.75 28.39
CA ALA A 49 -32.05 22.31 28.32
C ALA A 49 -32.45 21.86 26.90
N VAL A 50 -32.75 20.57 26.79
CA VAL A 50 -33.83 19.89 26.01
C VAL A 50 -34.37 20.50 24.71
N ASP A 51 -34.23 19.67 23.66
CA ASP A 51 -35.29 19.17 22.76
C ASP A 51 -36.28 20.16 22.14
N ASP A 52 -36.19 20.32 20.82
CA ASP A 52 -37.36 20.55 19.99
C ASP A 52 -37.07 20.06 18.56
N GLU A 53 -37.68 18.93 18.22
CA GLU A 53 -37.87 18.45 16.86
C GLU A 53 -38.47 19.57 16.01
N ARG A 54 -37.74 20.05 15.00
CA ARG A 54 -38.34 20.86 13.93
C ARG A 54 -38.51 20.04 12.68
N ASP A 55 -39.73 19.52 12.57
CA ASP A 55 -40.47 19.39 11.32
C ASP A 55 -40.04 20.47 10.33
N GLU A 56 -39.49 20.05 9.19
CA GLU A 56 -39.37 20.90 8.01
C GLU A 56 -40.77 21.12 7.42
N ALA A 57 -41.52 22.04 8.03
CA ALA A 57 -42.66 22.66 7.39
C ALA A 57 -42.16 23.40 6.14
N HIS A 58 -42.58 22.90 4.99
CA HIS A 58 -42.54 23.58 3.71
C HIS A 58 -43.20 24.96 3.83
N VAL A 59 -42.38 26.01 3.93
CA VAL A 59 -42.84 27.40 3.84
C VAL A 59 -42.64 27.86 2.40
N GLU A 60 -43.70 27.79 1.60
CA GLU A 60 -43.89 28.73 0.50
C GLU A 60 -43.98 30.13 1.13
N GLY A 61 -42.88 30.89 1.03
CA GLY A 61 -42.76 32.25 1.54
C GLY A 61 -42.32 33.17 0.42
N GLU A 62 -43.17 34.14 0.12
CA GLU A 62 -43.10 35.14 -0.95
C GLU A 62 -41.72 35.80 -1.11
N GLU A 63 -41.27 35.87 -2.36
CA GLU A 63 -40.17 36.73 -2.82
C GLU A 63 -40.42 38.20 -2.45
N PRO A 64 -39.48 38.89 -1.78
CA PRO A 64 -39.40 40.33 -1.86
C PRO A 64 -38.75 40.69 -3.21
N THR A 65 -39.54 41.29 -4.10
CA THR A 65 -39.07 41.90 -5.34
C THR A 65 -38.23 43.14 -4.99
N LEU A 66 -36.92 43.05 -5.23
CA LEU A 66 -35.99 44.19 -5.27
C LEU A 66 -35.78 44.55 -6.76
N PRO A 67 -36.27 45.69 -7.25
CA PRO A 67 -35.92 46.18 -8.58
C PRO A 67 -34.57 46.92 -8.51
N ASP A 68 -33.66 46.61 -9.45
CA ASP A 68 -32.38 47.27 -9.77
C ASP A 68 -31.05 46.64 -9.32
N GLU A 69 -30.98 45.33 -8.98
CA GLU A 69 -29.70 44.58 -8.86
C GLU A 69 -29.50 43.43 -9.86
N GLU A 70 -30.44 43.22 -10.78
CA GLU A 70 -30.41 42.09 -11.73
C GLU A 70 -29.62 42.37 -13.02
N GLU A 71 -29.49 43.62 -13.46
CA GLU A 71 -28.80 43.91 -14.73
C GLU A 71 -27.26 43.87 -14.61
N ALA A 72 -26.69 44.27 -13.46
CA ALA A 72 -25.24 44.26 -13.25
C ALA A 72 -24.66 42.87 -12.88
N THR A 73 -25.49 41.98 -12.32
CA THR A 73 -25.11 40.60 -11.95
C THR A 73 -25.09 39.69 -13.18
N ASN A 74 -26.01 39.89 -14.13
CA ASN A 74 -26.08 39.13 -15.39
C ASN A 74 -24.85 39.36 -16.30
N GLU A 75 -24.27 40.56 -16.36
CA GLU A 75 -23.07 40.83 -17.16
C GLU A 75 -21.82 40.16 -16.58
N ALA A 76 -21.68 40.12 -15.25
CA ALA A 76 -20.57 39.45 -14.58
C ALA A 76 -20.65 37.91 -14.68
N GLU A 77 -21.85 37.34 -14.74
CA GLU A 77 -22.08 35.90 -14.86
C GLU A 77 -21.79 35.35 -16.27
N ASN A 78 -21.95 36.16 -17.30
CA ASN A 78 -21.64 35.82 -18.70
C ASN A 78 -20.16 36.05 -19.07
N MET A 79 -19.32 36.48 -18.13
CA MET A 79 -17.89 36.69 -18.37
C MET A 79 -17.21 35.35 -18.71
N ILE A 80 -16.62 35.25 -19.89
CA ILE A 80 -15.90 34.06 -20.36
C ILE A 80 -14.52 34.03 -19.69
N VAL A 81 -14.21 32.93 -19.01
CA VAL A 81 -12.92 32.69 -18.37
C VAL A 81 -12.17 31.61 -19.14
N THR A 82 -10.93 31.91 -19.52
CA THR A 82 -10.03 30.95 -20.19
C THR A 82 -9.29 30.10 -19.15
N LEU A 83 -9.49 28.79 -19.18
CA LEU A 83 -8.81 27.83 -18.31
C LEU A 83 -7.38 27.54 -18.81
N LYS A 84 -6.51 27.01 -17.94
CA LYS A 84 -5.11 26.66 -18.29
C LYS A 84 -4.97 25.66 -19.46
N GLY A 85 -6.06 24.95 -19.80
CA GLY A 85 -6.13 24.04 -20.95
C GLY A 85 -6.57 24.69 -22.27
N GLY A 86 -6.82 26.00 -22.30
CA GLY A 86 -7.30 26.72 -23.49
C GLY A 86 -8.81 26.66 -23.72
N GLU A 87 -9.57 26.10 -22.76
CA GLU A 87 -11.03 26.02 -22.82
C GLU A 87 -11.66 27.31 -22.25
N GLU A 88 -12.64 27.85 -22.98
CA GLU A 88 -13.36 29.08 -22.66
C GLU A 88 -14.73 28.73 -22.06
N VAL A 89 -14.92 29.03 -20.77
CA VAL A 89 -16.14 28.66 -20.02
C VAL A 89 -16.73 29.91 -19.37
N PRO A 90 -18.07 30.13 -19.43
CA PRO A 90 -18.68 31.25 -18.72
C PRO A 90 -18.53 31.11 -17.20
N LEU A 91 -18.31 32.22 -16.51
CA LEU A 91 -18.09 32.27 -15.05
C LEU A 91 -19.24 31.61 -14.28
N LYS A 92 -20.48 31.71 -14.78
CA LYS A 92 -21.66 31.05 -14.23
C LYS A 92 -21.51 29.51 -14.19
N GLU A 93 -21.05 28.90 -15.28
CA GLU A 93 -20.86 27.46 -15.38
C GLU A 93 -19.70 26.99 -14.47
N LEU A 94 -18.64 27.79 -14.34
CA LEU A 94 -17.55 27.50 -13.40
C LEU A 94 -18.02 27.54 -11.94
N LYS A 95 -18.81 28.54 -11.56
CA LYS A 95 -19.39 28.63 -10.22
C LYS A 95 -20.33 27.45 -9.94
N LEU A 96 -21.21 27.12 -10.89
CA LEU A 96 -22.12 25.99 -10.78
C LEU A 96 -21.38 24.65 -10.71
N GLY A 97 -20.35 24.45 -11.53
CA GLY A 97 -19.47 23.28 -11.47
C GLY A 97 -18.81 23.13 -10.11
N TYR A 98 -18.23 24.21 -9.57
CA TYR A 98 -17.64 24.21 -8.23
C TYR A 98 -18.66 23.90 -7.13
N MET A 99 -19.87 24.48 -7.19
CA MET A 99 -20.93 24.21 -6.21
C MET A 99 -21.39 22.75 -6.27
N ARG A 100 -21.61 22.22 -7.48
CA ARG A 100 -21.98 20.81 -7.70
C ARG A 100 -20.89 19.85 -7.21
N ASP A 101 -19.63 20.14 -7.51
CA ASP A 101 -18.48 19.35 -7.04
C ASP A 101 -18.37 19.37 -5.52
N ARG A 102 -18.57 20.53 -4.90
CA ARG A 102 -18.56 20.69 -3.45
C ARG A 102 -19.69 19.87 -2.82
N ASP A 103 -20.90 20.01 -3.33
CA ASP A 103 -22.07 19.28 -2.83
C ASP A 103 -21.92 17.78 -3.03
N TYR A 104 -21.37 17.34 -4.18
CA TYR A 104 -21.06 15.94 -4.43
C TYR A 104 -20.04 15.41 -3.41
N ARG A 105 -18.94 16.14 -3.18
CA ARG A 105 -17.94 15.75 -2.16
C ARG A 105 -18.56 15.65 -0.77
N HIS A 106 -19.36 16.61 -0.35
CA HIS A 106 -20.04 16.56 0.94
C HIS A 106 -21.00 15.37 1.02
N LYS A 107 -21.86 15.16 0.01
CA LYS A 107 -22.80 14.04 -0.03
C LYS A 107 -22.08 12.69 0.01
N THR A 108 -21.00 12.53 -0.74
CA THR A 108 -20.20 11.30 -0.74
C THR A 108 -19.52 11.07 0.61
N GLN A 109 -18.97 12.11 1.23
CA GLN A 109 -18.40 12.02 2.57
C GLN A 109 -19.46 11.65 3.62
N ASP A 110 -20.64 12.25 3.53
CA ASP A 110 -21.73 11.98 4.48
C ASP A 110 -22.32 10.59 4.28
N LEU A 111 -22.41 10.10 3.04
CA LEU A 111 -22.77 8.71 2.74
C LEU A 111 -21.74 7.75 3.34
N ALA A 112 -20.44 8.00 3.17
CA ALA A 112 -19.38 7.19 3.76
C ALA A 112 -19.42 7.20 5.30
N LYS A 113 -19.69 8.36 5.92
CA LYS A 113 -19.87 8.46 7.38
C LYS A 113 -21.08 7.65 7.84
N ARG A 114 -22.22 7.74 7.14
CA ARG A 114 -23.43 6.96 7.44
C ARG A 114 -23.17 5.46 7.30
N GLY A 115 -22.45 5.02 6.27
CA GLY A 115 -22.06 3.63 6.08
C GLY A 115 -21.23 3.09 7.26
N ARG A 116 -20.19 3.81 7.67
CA ARG A 116 -19.37 3.42 8.85
C ARG A 116 -20.16 3.43 10.15
N ALA A 117 -21.06 4.41 10.32
CA ALA A 117 -21.94 4.46 11.49
C ALA A 117 -22.87 3.25 11.50
N LEU A 118 -23.45 2.87 10.35
CA LEU A 118 -24.30 1.69 10.21
C LEU A 118 -23.53 0.41 10.53
N GLU A 119 -22.36 0.20 9.95
CA GLU A 119 -21.49 -0.95 10.22
C GLU A 119 -21.15 -1.06 11.73
N SER A 120 -20.79 0.06 12.35
CA SER A 120 -20.48 0.13 13.78
C SER A 120 -21.71 -0.17 14.65
N MET A 121 -22.88 0.36 14.28
CA MET A 121 -24.13 0.09 14.98
C MET A 121 -24.52 -1.38 14.84
N SER A 122 -24.51 -1.95 13.64
CA SER A 122 -24.83 -3.36 13.39
C SER A 122 -23.89 -4.29 14.16
N SER A 123 -22.58 -4.02 14.13
CA SER A 123 -21.58 -4.77 14.90
C SER A 123 -21.81 -4.68 16.41
N ARG A 124 -22.18 -3.49 16.91
CA ARG A 124 -22.50 -3.30 18.33
C ARG A 124 -23.76 -4.07 18.72
N VAL A 125 -24.82 -4.01 17.92
CA VAL A 125 -26.08 -4.73 18.19
C VAL A 125 -25.81 -6.23 18.21
N ALA A 126 -25.09 -6.76 17.21
CA ALA A 126 -24.66 -8.16 17.18
C ALA A 126 -23.90 -8.56 18.45
N ALA A 127 -22.88 -7.78 18.84
CA ALA A 127 -22.09 -8.05 20.05
C ALA A 127 -22.94 -8.00 21.32
N THR A 128 -23.87 -7.04 21.43
CA THR A 128 -24.79 -6.97 22.57
C THR A 128 -25.77 -8.15 22.60
N ALA A 129 -26.29 -8.58 21.45
CA ALA A 129 -27.16 -9.74 21.36
C ALA A 129 -26.43 -11.01 21.79
N SER A 130 -25.18 -11.21 21.35
CA SER A 130 -24.34 -12.32 21.81
C SER A 130 -24.09 -12.27 23.33
N ALA A 131 -23.75 -11.11 23.89
CA ALA A 131 -23.52 -10.97 25.32
C ALA A 131 -24.79 -11.22 26.16
N VAL A 132 -25.95 -10.74 25.68
CA VAL A 132 -27.24 -11.04 26.32
C VAL A 132 -27.58 -12.52 26.19
N ALA A 133 -27.30 -13.14 25.05
CA ALA A 133 -27.53 -14.57 24.84
C ALA A 133 -26.68 -15.41 25.80
N GLU A 134 -25.41 -15.05 26.03
CA GLU A 134 -24.55 -15.69 27.03
C GLU A 134 -25.12 -15.54 28.45
N LEU A 135 -25.58 -14.34 28.82
CA LEU A 135 -26.20 -14.10 30.13
C LEU A 135 -27.48 -14.93 30.31
N VAL A 136 -28.35 -14.96 29.30
CA VAL A 136 -29.58 -15.76 29.33
C VAL A 136 -29.24 -17.24 29.43
N ALA A 137 -28.29 -17.74 28.63
CA ALA A 137 -27.84 -19.12 28.67
C ALA A 137 -27.34 -19.55 30.05
N ALA A 138 -26.62 -18.67 30.75
CA ALA A 138 -26.16 -18.91 32.11
C ALA A 138 -27.28 -18.98 33.16
N GLN A 139 -28.46 -18.40 32.87
CA GLN A 139 -29.63 -18.40 33.76
C GLN A 139 -30.61 -19.55 33.47
N ILE A 140 -30.45 -20.27 32.35
CA ILE A 140 -31.31 -21.41 32.03
C ILE A 140 -31.03 -22.52 33.06
N PRO A 141 -32.06 -23.01 33.79
CA PRO A 141 -31.91 -24.17 34.66
C PRO A 141 -31.37 -25.36 33.87
N LEU A 142 -30.67 -26.30 34.49
CA LEU A 142 -30.30 -27.55 33.80
C LEU A 142 -31.55 -28.33 33.39
N GLU A 143 -31.43 -29.14 32.34
CA GLU A 143 -32.48 -30.05 31.92
C GLU A 143 -32.83 -31.01 33.07
N PRO A 144 -34.13 -31.17 33.42
CA PRO A 144 -34.52 -32.02 34.53
C PRO A 144 -34.19 -33.50 34.23
N PRO A 145 -33.67 -34.25 35.21
CA PRO A 145 -33.31 -35.65 35.01
C PRO A 145 -34.56 -36.51 34.79
N GLU A 146 -34.45 -37.49 33.89
CA GLU A 146 -35.56 -38.38 33.52
C GLU A 146 -36.10 -39.22 34.68
N GLU A 147 -35.27 -39.49 35.69
CA GLU A 147 -35.68 -40.18 36.93
C GLU A 147 -36.76 -39.39 37.69
N LEU A 148 -36.71 -38.05 37.61
CA LEU A 148 -37.69 -37.17 38.25
C LEU A 148 -39.07 -37.34 37.62
N ARG A 149 -39.16 -37.74 36.35
CA ARG A 149 -40.43 -38.03 35.66
C ARG A 149 -41.17 -39.22 36.28
N VAL A 150 -40.44 -40.19 36.85
CA VAL A 150 -41.01 -41.39 37.48
C VAL A 150 -41.31 -41.14 38.96
N HIS A 151 -40.41 -40.46 39.67
CA HIS A 151 -40.52 -40.26 41.11
C HIS A 151 -41.39 -39.04 41.51
N ASN A 152 -41.41 -37.98 40.69
CA ASN A 152 -42.21 -36.78 40.93
C ASN A 152 -42.57 -36.06 39.60
N PRO A 153 -43.60 -36.54 38.90
CA PRO A 153 -44.00 -36.00 37.59
C PRO A 153 -44.28 -34.50 37.60
N ASP A 154 -44.91 -33.98 38.65
CA ASP A 154 -45.25 -32.55 38.75
C ASP A 154 -44.01 -31.66 38.87
N ALA A 155 -42.99 -32.11 39.62
CA ALA A 155 -41.72 -31.40 39.73
C ALA A 155 -40.95 -31.40 38.41
N TYR A 156 -40.95 -32.53 37.70
CA TYR A 156 -40.37 -32.65 36.37
C TYR A 156 -41.04 -31.67 35.38
N GLN A 157 -42.37 -31.64 35.32
CA GLN A 157 -43.10 -30.74 34.42
C GLN A 157 -42.79 -29.26 34.69
N ARG A 158 -42.72 -28.84 35.97
CA ARG A 158 -42.36 -27.45 36.31
C ARG A 158 -40.93 -27.11 35.88
N GLN A 159 -39.96 -27.97 36.18
CA GLN A 159 -38.56 -27.73 35.79
C GLN A 159 -38.38 -27.75 34.28
N TRP A 160 -39.05 -28.67 33.60
CA TRP A 160 -39.03 -28.76 32.14
C TRP A 160 -39.64 -27.51 31.51
N ALA A 161 -40.78 -27.03 32.01
CA ALA A 161 -41.40 -25.79 31.52
C ALA A 161 -40.48 -24.57 31.70
N LEU A 162 -39.79 -24.45 32.84
CA LEU A 162 -38.82 -23.37 33.08
C LEU A 162 -37.61 -23.47 32.15
N HIS A 163 -37.07 -24.68 31.95
CA HIS A 163 -35.98 -24.94 31.00
C HIS A 163 -36.40 -24.57 29.57
N GLN A 164 -37.57 -25.03 29.11
CA GLN A 164 -38.07 -24.71 27.77
C GLN A 164 -38.30 -23.21 27.59
N ALA A 165 -38.92 -22.54 28.56
CA ALA A 165 -39.11 -21.08 28.51
C ALA A 165 -37.76 -20.33 28.41
N GLY A 166 -36.74 -20.77 29.16
CA GLY A 166 -35.39 -20.22 29.05
C GLY A 166 -34.76 -20.46 27.67
N ARG A 167 -34.93 -21.65 27.10
CA ARG A 167 -34.47 -21.97 25.74
C ARG A 167 -35.15 -21.13 24.67
N GLU A 168 -36.45 -20.91 24.77
CA GLU A 168 -37.21 -20.04 23.85
C GLU A 168 -36.75 -18.58 23.96
N GLN A 169 -36.46 -18.09 25.18
CA GLN A 169 -35.89 -16.77 25.38
C GLN A 169 -34.50 -16.65 24.73
N LEU A 170 -33.63 -17.65 24.93
CA LEU A 170 -32.32 -17.69 24.29
C LEU A 170 -32.42 -17.67 22.76
N ALA A 171 -33.32 -18.48 22.19
CA ALA A 171 -33.53 -18.52 20.74
C ALA A 171 -34.00 -17.16 20.19
N ARG A 172 -34.89 -16.46 20.90
CA ARG A 172 -35.32 -15.10 20.53
C ARG A 172 -34.17 -14.08 20.55
N VAL A 173 -33.31 -14.14 21.56
CA VAL A 173 -32.15 -13.23 21.65
C VAL A 173 -31.13 -13.52 20.56
N MET A 174 -30.87 -14.80 20.26
CA MET A 174 -29.97 -15.17 19.17
C MET A 174 -30.51 -14.68 17.82
N ALA A 175 -31.80 -14.86 17.55
CA ALA A 175 -32.44 -14.37 16.31
C ALA A 175 -32.32 -12.84 16.14
N LEU A 176 -32.34 -12.07 17.24
CA LEU A 176 -32.12 -10.62 17.20
C LEU A 176 -30.67 -10.25 16.82
N GLY A 177 -29.71 -11.14 17.09
CA GLY A 177 -28.31 -10.95 16.76
C GLY A 177 -27.97 -11.33 15.30
N GLU A 178 -28.76 -12.19 14.66
CA GLU A 178 -28.49 -12.69 13.30
C GLU A 178 -28.61 -11.59 12.22
N GLU A 179 -29.71 -10.82 12.20
CA GLU A 179 -29.89 -9.78 11.17
C GLU A 179 -28.78 -8.70 11.21
N PRO A 180 -28.38 -8.16 12.38
CA PRO A 180 -27.27 -7.21 12.45
C PRO A 180 -25.92 -7.82 12.04
N THR A 181 -25.68 -9.12 12.32
CA THR A 181 -24.46 -9.79 11.85
C THR A 181 -24.42 -9.89 10.32
N ASP A 182 -25.55 -10.21 9.69
CA ASP A 182 -25.64 -10.33 8.24
C ASP A 182 -25.41 -8.96 7.57
N VAL A 183 -26.04 -7.90 8.10
CA VAL A 183 -25.83 -6.52 7.61
C VAL A 183 -24.37 -6.08 7.76
N ALA A 184 -23.74 -6.37 8.91
CA ALA A 184 -22.33 -6.03 9.11
C ALA A 184 -21.42 -6.79 8.13
N ALA A 185 -21.68 -8.08 7.92
CA ALA A 185 -20.94 -8.91 6.98
C ALA A 185 -21.08 -8.43 5.53
N GLU A 186 -22.30 -8.06 5.11
CA GLU A 186 -22.56 -7.53 3.76
C GLU A 186 -21.84 -6.19 3.53
N LEU A 187 -21.90 -5.27 4.50
CA LEU A 187 -21.20 -3.99 4.42
C LEU A 187 -19.68 -4.17 4.33
N GLN A 188 -19.13 -5.10 5.11
CA GLN A 188 -17.71 -5.40 5.08
C GLN A 188 -17.29 -6.05 3.76
N ALA A 189 -18.11 -6.96 3.21
CA ALA A 189 -17.87 -7.57 1.90
C ALA A 189 -17.86 -6.51 0.80
N ALA A 190 -18.87 -5.63 0.76
CA ALA A 190 -18.95 -4.54 -0.22
C ALA A 190 -17.74 -3.60 -0.13
N ALA A 191 -17.31 -3.22 1.08
CA ALA A 191 -16.12 -2.40 1.29
C ALA A 191 -14.83 -3.10 0.83
N SER A 192 -14.76 -4.43 0.99
CA SER A 192 -13.62 -5.22 0.52
C SER A 192 -13.54 -5.31 -1.00
N GLU A 193 -14.68 -5.43 -1.68
CA GLU A 193 -14.78 -5.43 -3.14
C GLU A 193 -14.40 -4.06 -3.71
N GLU A 194 -14.94 -2.96 -3.16
CA GLU A 194 -14.59 -1.59 -3.56
C GLU A 194 -13.07 -1.35 -3.41
N ARG A 195 -12.48 -1.81 -2.31
CA ARG A 195 -11.03 -1.74 -2.11
C ARG A 195 -10.28 -2.54 -3.16
N LEU A 196 -10.71 -3.76 -3.46
CA LEU A 196 -10.05 -4.61 -4.46
C LEU A 196 -10.09 -3.97 -5.85
N GLU A 197 -11.24 -3.42 -6.25
CA GLU A 197 -11.40 -2.71 -7.51
C GLU A 197 -10.49 -1.47 -7.60
N ALA A 198 -10.45 -0.67 -6.53
CA ALA A 198 -9.60 0.52 -6.47
C ALA A 198 -8.11 0.17 -6.54
N GLU A 199 -7.68 -0.89 -5.86
CA GLU A 199 -6.29 -1.36 -5.92
C GLU A 199 -5.95 -1.93 -7.30
N ASN A 200 -6.87 -2.67 -7.93
CA ASN A 200 -6.69 -3.17 -9.29
C ASN A 200 -6.59 -2.03 -10.32
N ALA A 201 -7.41 -0.97 -10.17
CA ALA A 201 -7.35 0.20 -11.05
C ALA A 201 -5.98 0.90 -10.95
N LYS A 202 -5.44 1.07 -9.74
CA LYS A 202 -4.09 1.62 -9.52
C LYS A 202 -2.99 0.71 -10.07
N LEU A 203 -3.17 -0.61 -9.97
CA LEU A 203 -2.23 -1.57 -10.56
C LEU A 203 -2.21 -1.46 -12.09
N LEU A 204 -3.38 -1.33 -12.72
CA LEU A 204 -3.52 -1.14 -14.16
C LEU A 204 -2.92 0.18 -14.64
N GLU A 205 -3.10 1.27 -13.88
CA GLU A 205 -2.46 2.56 -14.14
C GLU A 205 -0.92 2.45 -14.09
N ALA A 206 -0.39 1.75 -13.09
CA ALA A 206 1.05 1.57 -12.93
C ALA A 206 1.67 0.59 -13.95
N PHE A 207 0.93 -0.45 -14.32
CA PHE A 207 1.36 -1.55 -15.18
C PHE A 207 0.27 -1.89 -16.21
N PRO A 208 0.21 -1.18 -17.36
CA PRO A 208 -0.84 -1.36 -18.35
C PRO A 208 -0.95 -2.78 -18.92
N GLN A 209 0.14 -3.56 -18.88
CA GLN A 209 0.13 -4.97 -19.29
C GLN A 209 -0.81 -5.84 -18.43
N THR A 210 -1.18 -5.40 -17.23
CA THR A 210 -2.14 -6.09 -16.37
C THR A 210 -3.59 -5.88 -16.80
N GLY A 211 -3.84 -5.06 -17.84
CA GLY A 211 -5.16 -4.90 -18.46
C GLY A 211 -5.55 -6.02 -19.43
N HIS A 212 -4.66 -6.98 -19.71
CA HIS A 212 -4.94 -8.14 -20.58
C HIS A 212 -4.72 -9.42 -19.80
N ASP A 213 -5.51 -10.47 -20.03
CA ASP A 213 -5.48 -11.70 -19.24
C ASP A 213 -4.10 -12.36 -19.23
N GLU A 214 -3.46 -12.50 -20.39
CA GLU A 214 -2.13 -13.10 -20.50
C GLU A 214 -1.05 -12.27 -19.78
N GLY A 215 -1.07 -10.95 -19.95
CA GLY A 215 -0.12 -10.04 -19.33
C GLY A 215 -0.29 -9.95 -17.82
N ARG A 216 -1.54 -10.02 -17.35
CA ARG A 216 -1.89 -10.09 -15.92
C ARG A 216 -1.39 -11.39 -15.30
N GLN A 217 -1.67 -12.53 -15.93
CA GLN A 217 -1.20 -13.83 -15.45
C GLN A 217 0.32 -13.90 -15.37
N ALA A 218 1.01 -13.43 -16.42
CA ALA A 218 2.46 -13.35 -16.42
C ALA A 218 2.96 -12.44 -15.28
N PHE A 219 2.43 -11.23 -15.16
CA PHE A 219 2.84 -10.29 -14.11
C PHE A 219 2.71 -10.89 -12.70
N PHE A 220 1.58 -11.50 -12.37
CA PHE A 220 1.38 -12.11 -11.06
C PHE A 220 2.27 -13.34 -10.85
N ALA A 221 2.41 -14.21 -11.85
CA ALA A 221 3.34 -15.34 -11.76
C ALA A 221 4.77 -14.88 -11.48
N GLU A 222 5.20 -13.82 -12.16
CA GLU A 222 6.51 -13.22 -11.96
C GLU A 222 6.68 -12.58 -10.57
N ALA A 223 5.64 -11.94 -10.05
CA ALA A 223 5.62 -11.35 -8.71
C ALA A 223 5.64 -12.43 -7.62
N PHE A 224 4.86 -13.51 -7.77
CA PHE A 224 4.85 -14.65 -6.87
C PHE A 224 6.22 -15.34 -6.80
N GLU A 225 6.86 -15.57 -7.95
CA GLU A 225 8.21 -16.16 -7.99
C GLU A 225 9.24 -15.27 -7.30
N ALA A 226 9.16 -13.95 -7.49
CA ALA A 226 10.05 -13.02 -6.81
C ALA A 226 9.82 -12.99 -5.29
N ALA A 227 8.58 -13.07 -4.84
CA ALA A 227 8.25 -13.15 -3.43
C ALA A 227 8.77 -14.46 -2.79
N LYS A 228 8.65 -15.59 -3.50
CA LYS A 228 9.24 -16.87 -3.08
C LYS A 228 10.75 -16.82 -2.98
N ASP A 229 11.42 -16.22 -3.98
CA ASP A 229 12.87 -16.01 -3.96
C ASP A 229 13.33 -15.18 -2.74
N LEU A 230 12.44 -14.35 -2.19
CA LEU A 230 12.66 -13.53 -0.98
C LEU A 230 12.18 -14.18 0.32
N GLY A 231 11.57 -15.37 0.27
CA GLY A 231 11.18 -16.15 1.45
C GLY A 231 9.73 -16.00 1.90
N PHE A 232 8.86 -15.38 1.11
CA PHE A 232 7.43 -15.34 1.40
C PHE A 232 6.76 -16.70 1.12
N SER A 233 5.76 -17.06 1.93
CA SER A 233 4.94 -18.24 1.72
C SER A 233 3.87 -18.02 0.65
N ASP A 234 3.37 -19.12 0.11
CA ASP A 234 2.31 -19.14 -0.88
C ASP A 234 0.99 -18.55 -0.35
N GLU A 235 0.72 -18.73 0.94
CA GLU A 235 -0.44 -18.16 1.63
C GLU A 235 -0.29 -16.63 1.78
N GLU A 236 0.88 -16.17 2.25
CA GLU A 236 1.14 -14.76 2.50
C GLU A 236 0.94 -13.91 1.24
N VAL A 237 1.40 -14.38 0.08
CA VAL A 237 1.28 -13.59 -1.16
C VAL A 237 -0.13 -13.63 -1.75
N ARG A 238 -0.94 -14.67 -1.47
CA ARG A 238 -2.33 -14.74 -1.97
C ARG A 238 -3.27 -13.81 -1.25
N GLU A 239 -3.00 -13.49 0.02
CA GLU A 239 -3.80 -12.54 0.81
C GLU A 239 -3.50 -11.07 0.47
N VAL A 240 -2.48 -10.81 -0.35
CA VAL A 240 -2.07 -9.45 -0.71
C VAL A 240 -3.01 -8.85 -1.75
N VAL A 241 -3.66 -7.74 -1.35
CA VAL A 241 -4.50 -6.91 -2.24
C VAL A 241 -3.81 -5.60 -2.64
N ASP A 242 -2.85 -5.12 -1.84
CA ASP A 242 -2.21 -3.81 -2.05
C ASP A 242 -1.35 -3.79 -3.33
N HIS A 243 -1.71 -2.95 -4.30
CA HIS A 243 -0.99 -2.79 -5.57
C HIS A 243 0.49 -2.39 -5.38
N ARG A 244 0.81 -1.71 -4.26
CA ARG A 244 2.18 -1.28 -3.94
C ARG A 244 3.08 -2.47 -3.68
N LEU A 245 2.57 -3.54 -3.08
CA LEU A 245 3.34 -4.75 -2.82
C LEU A 245 3.67 -5.46 -4.13
N PHE A 246 2.73 -5.52 -5.08
CA PHE A 246 3.02 -6.04 -6.42
C PHE A 246 4.03 -5.17 -7.19
N LYS A 247 3.97 -3.85 -7.02
CA LYS A 247 4.99 -2.94 -7.56
C LYS A 247 6.37 -3.21 -6.97
N LEU A 248 6.45 -3.42 -5.65
CA LEU A 248 7.71 -3.79 -4.98
C LEU A 248 8.23 -5.13 -5.50
N ALA A 249 7.37 -6.16 -5.59
CA ALA A 249 7.74 -7.48 -6.11
C ALA A 249 8.28 -7.40 -7.55
N HIS A 250 7.65 -6.59 -8.41
CA HIS A 250 8.12 -6.36 -9.78
C HIS A 250 9.54 -5.79 -9.81
N TYR A 251 9.84 -4.75 -9.02
CA TYR A 251 11.18 -4.18 -8.99
C TYR A 251 12.20 -5.08 -8.29
N ALA A 252 11.79 -5.80 -7.25
CA ALA A 252 12.64 -6.78 -6.58
C ALA A 252 13.08 -7.87 -7.55
N ARG A 253 12.15 -8.39 -8.38
CA ARG A 253 12.47 -9.32 -9.47
C ARG A 253 13.53 -8.77 -10.41
N LEU A 254 13.37 -7.53 -10.89
CA LEU A 254 14.33 -6.91 -11.78
C LEU A 254 15.72 -6.80 -11.12
N GLY A 255 15.76 -6.49 -9.82
CA GLY A 255 16.98 -6.50 -9.01
C GLY A 255 17.62 -7.89 -8.95
N LEU A 256 16.86 -8.92 -8.59
CA LEU A 256 17.33 -10.31 -8.52
C LEU A 256 17.85 -10.81 -9.87
N LEU A 257 17.17 -10.48 -10.97
CA LEU A 257 17.62 -10.80 -12.32
C LEU A 257 18.93 -10.07 -12.67
N ALA A 258 19.04 -8.79 -12.31
CA ALA A 258 20.26 -8.02 -12.50
C ALA A 258 21.44 -8.63 -11.73
N GLU A 259 21.25 -8.99 -10.46
CA GLU A 259 22.27 -9.66 -9.64
C GLU A 259 22.70 -11.02 -10.23
N ARG A 260 21.73 -11.85 -10.60
CA ARG A 260 21.98 -13.15 -11.26
C ARG A 260 22.74 -12.96 -12.57
N SER A 261 22.38 -11.96 -13.37
CA SER A 261 23.05 -11.65 -14.64
C SER A 261 24.49 -11.17 -14.42
N ARG A 262 24.71 -10.32 -13.41
CA ARG A 262 26.04 -9.82 -13.03
C ARG A 262 26.93 -10.96 -12.57
N ALA A 263 26.42 -11.86 -11.72
CA ALA A 263 27.15 -13.03 -11.27
C ALA A 263 27.56 -13.93 -12.45
N ARG A 264 26.64 -14.20 -13.39
CA ARG A 264 26.93 -14.97 -14.61
C ARG A 264 27.96 -14.28 -15.50
N ALA A 265 27.89 -12.96 -15.64
CA ALA A 265 28.88 -12.19 -16.42
C ALA A 265 30.27 -12.26 -15.79
N LEU A 266 30.37 -12.11 -14.46
CA LEU A 266 31.64 -12.25 -13.74
C LEU A 266 32.23 -13.66 -13.87
N GLN A 267 31.40 -14.70 -13.79
CA GLN A 267 31.84 -16.08 -14.03
C GLN A 267 32.38 -16.28 -15.46
N LYS A 268 31.73 -15.70 -16.46
CA LYS A 268 32.20 -15.77 -17.87
C LYS A 268 33.54 -15.07 -18.05
N VAL A 269 33.76 -13.93 -17.40
CA VAL A 269 35.04 -13.21 -17.44
C VAL A 269 36.13 -14.00 -16.72
N ALA A 270 35.83 -14.58 -15.55
CA ALA A 270 36.77 -15.41 -14.80
C ALA A 270 37.15 -16.71 -15.55
N ALA A 271 36.19 -17.31 -16.28
CA ALA A 271 36.41 -18.50 -17.09
C ALA A 271 36.98 -18.21 -18.48
N ALA A 272 37.09 -16.94 -18.89
CA ALA A 272 37.63 -16.59 -20.19
C ALA A 272 39.14 -16.90 -20.22
N PRO A 273 39.64 -17.64 -21.22
CA PRO A 273 41.06 -17.93 -21.34
C PRO A 273 41.84 -16.61 -21.48
N ALA A 274 43.01 -16.53 -20.84
CA ALA A 274 43.88 -15.37 -20.91
C ALA A 274 44.09 -14.98 -22.38
N ALA A 275 43.80 -13.72 -22.72
CA ALA A 275 43.92 -13.23 -24.08
C ALA A 275 45.32 -13.57 -24.61
N ALA A 276 45.38 -14.38 -25.67
CA ALA A 276 46.65 -14.73 -26.29
C ALA A 276 47.42 -13.43 -26.58
N PRO A 277 48.71 -13.34 -26.20
CA PRO A 277 49.49 -12.13 -26.43
C PRO A 277 49.37 -11.78 -27.90
N ARG A 278 48.87 -10.56 -28.19
CA ARG A 278 48.71 -10.07 -29.55
C ARG A 278 50.05 -10.24 -30.27
N MET A 279 50.13 -11.18 -31.21
CA MET A 279 51.29 -11.46 -32.09
C MET A 279 51.57 -10.28 -33.07
N LYS A 280 51.29 -9.04 -32.68
CA LYS A 280 51.56 -7.85 -33.49
C LYS A 280 53.06 -7.57 -33.57
N ALA A 281 53.81 -7.79 -32.47
CA ALA A 281 55.26 -7.54 -32.45
C ALA A 281 56.04 -8.52 -33.35
N LYS A 282 55.67 -9.81 -33.36
CA LYS A 282 56.39 -10.84 -34.13
C LYS A 282 56.21 -10.68 -35.65
N ASN A 283 55.04 -10.21 -36.09
CA ASN A 283 54.74 -9.99 -37.51
C ASN A 283 55.39 -8.71 -38.08
N GLN A 284 55.68 -7.71 -37.25
CA GLN A 284 56.31 -6.48 -37.70
C GLN A 284 57.81 -6.68 -37.97
N ALA A 285 58.52 -7.32 -37.03
CA ALA A 285 59.93 -7.70 -37.22
C ALA A 285 60.11 -8.67 -38.41
N GLN A 286 59.20 -9.64 -38.57
CA GLN A 286 59.26 -10.57 -39.69
C GLN A 286 58.94 -9.91 -41.06
N ARG A 287 58.14 -8.84 -41.07
CA ARG A 287 57.92 -8.03 -42.27
C ARG A 287 59.14 -7.19 -42.62
N GLN A 288 59.72 -6.48 -41.66
CA GLN A 288 60.94 -5.70 -41.84
C GLN A 288 62.10 -6.56 -42.35
N GLN A 289 62.25 -7.77 -41.80
CA GLN A 289 63.29 -8.70 -42.27
C GLN A 289 63.06 -9.22 -43.70
N ARG A 290 61.80 -9.36 -44.13
CA ARG A 290 61.49 -9.72 -45.54
C ARG A 290 61.76 -8.55 -46.48
N GLU A 291 61.34 -7.34 -46.10
CA GLU A 291 61.56 -6.12 -46.88
C GLU A 291 63.06 -5.82 -47.05
N SER A 292 63.86 -5.98 -45.99
CA SER A 292 65.34 -5.85 -46.05
C SER A 292 65.97 -6.88 -47.00
N ARG A 293 65.52 -8.14 -46.97
CA ARG A 293 66.01 -9.19 -47.90
C ARG A 293 65.67 -8.88 -49.36
N GLU A 294 64.47 -8.37 -49.61
CA GLU A 294 64.05 -7.95 -50.96
C GLU A 294 64.80 -6.70 -51.43
N ALA A 295 65.13 -5.77 -50.53
CA ALA A 295 66.00 -4.63 -50.82
C ALA A 295 67.42 -5.08 -51.17
N MET A 296 68.01 -6.05 -50.44
CA MET A 296 69.32 -6.63 -50.76
C MET A 296 69.34 -7.31 -52.14
N GLN A 297 68.28 -8.06 -52.49
CA GLN A 297 68.17 -8.71 -53.80
C GLN A 297 68.05 -7.69 -54.94
N ARG A 298 67.34 -6.57 -54.72
CA ARG A 298 67.24 -5.47 -55.69
C ARG A 298 68.57 -4.76 -55.83
N LEU A 299 69.23 -4.41 -54.72
CA LEU A 299 70.56 -3.80 -54.72
C LEU A 299 71.58 -4.65 -55.48
N ALA A 300 71.59 -5.97 -55.29
CA ALA A 300 72.49 -6.88 -56.00
C ALA A 300 72.25 -6.91 -57.53
N ARG A 301 71.04 -6.56 -57.98
CA ARG A 301 70.68 -6.50 -59.41
C ARG A 301 70.87 -5.11 -60.02
N THR A 302 70.57 -4.05 -59.28
CA THR A 302 70.47 -2.68 -59.79
C THR A 302 71.67 -1.81 -59.41
N GLY A 303 72.37 -2.12 -58.31
CA GLY A 303 73.46 -1.31 -57.77
C GLY A 303 73.04 0.10 -57.29
N SER A 304 71.74 0.35 -57.12
CA SER A 304 71.20 1.68 -56.81
C SER A 304 71.36 2.06 -55.34
N ILE A 305 71.81 3.30 -55.07
CA ILE A 305 71.93 3.85 -53.71
C ILE A 305 70.60 3.86 -52.95
N ARG A 306 69.48 4.04 -53.67
CA ARG A 306 68.13 4.03 -53.06
C ARG A 306 67.77 2.64 -52.51
N ASP A 307 68.21 1.58 -53.19
CA ASP A 307 67.98 0.21 -52.73
C ASP A 307 68.89 -0.13 -51.55
N ALA A 308 70.11 0.43 -51.49
CA ALA A 308 71.01 0.28 -50.34
C ALA A 308 70.48 0.93 -49.06
N MET A 309 69.83 2.09 -49.17
CA MET A 309 69.21 2.76 -48.02
C MET A 309 67.95 2.05 -47.49
N ALA A 310 67.34 1.18 -48.28
CA ALA A 310 66.17 0.39 -47.90
C ALA A 310 66.54 -0.94 -47.23
N VAL A 311 67.83 -1.29 -47.15
CA VAL A 311 68.31 -2.46 -46.43
C VAL A 311 68.47 -2.11 -44.96
N ASP A 312 67.71 -2.81 -44.12
CA ASP A 312 67.88 -2.78 -42.67
C ASP A 312 68.90 -3.86 -42.26
N PHE A 313 69.96 -3.46 -41.55
CA PHE A 313 71.08 -4.33 -41.16
C PHE A 313 71.02 -4.79 -39.70
N GLU A 314 70.01 -4.37 -38.95
CA GLU A 314 69.77 -4.76 -37.56
C GLU A 314 69.18 -6.18 -37.39
#